data_AF-A0A0C1FYK6-F1
#
_entry.id   AF-A0A0C1FYK6-F1
#
_cell.length_a   1.000
_cell.length_b   1.000
_cell.length_c   1.000
_cell.angle_alpha   90.00
_cell.angle_beta   90.00
_cell.angle_gamma   90.00
#
_symmetry.space_group_name_H-M   'P 1'
#
loop_
_entity.id
_entity.type
_entity.pdbx_description
1 polymer ?
#
loop_
_entity_poly.entity_id
_entity_poly.type
_entity_poly.pdbx_seq_one_letter_code
_entity_poly.pdbx_strand_id
1 'polypeptide(L)'
;MIGISNYLNYAKEHDRRLVHYDGIVIYAPEFGPLPQDVMFLPQAWNKKGDFEEFMVTALSKEDSKLYQVYFQGIRWIMPDIVEVLKSTKSVKIKVGSKNTVCKATYATLTFDETPDLEKDPEVTIGTTPTKMLPLMINSNKLIVRLQDIPEEMGTLKLYQPIVW
;
A
#
# COMPACT_ATOMS: atom_id res chain seq x y z
N MET A 1 -9.32 -23.07 -1.51
CA MET A 1 -9.13 -21.62 -1.36
C MET A 1 -7.76 -21.42 -0.74
N ILE A 2 -6.85 -20.71 -1.42
CA ILE A 2 -5.56 -20.33 -0.82
C ILE A 2 -5.92 -19.23 0.17
N GLY A 3 -5.80 -19.50 1.47
CA GLY A 3 -5.94 -18.50 2.52
C GLY A 3 -4.58 -17.93 2.92
N ILE A 4 -4.58 -16.84 3.70
CA ILE A 4 -3.37 -16.26 4.30
C ILE A 4 -2.49 -17.35 4.95
N SER A 5 -3.10 -18.24 5.72
CA SER A 5 -2.39 -19.35 6.38
C SER A 5 -1.70 -20.31 5.42
N ASN A 6 -2.28 -20.54 4.22
CA ASN A 6 -1.67 -21.41 3.22
C ASN A 6 -0.46 -20.75 2.57
N TYR A 7 -0.53 -19.44 2.28
CA TYR A 7 0.62 -18.72 1.74
C TYR A 7 1.75 -18.58 2.76
N LEU A 8 1.43 -18.36 4.05
CA LEU A 8 2.45 -18.35 5.10
C LEU A 8 3.13 -19.71 5.27
N ASN A 9 2.39 -20.81 5.16
CA ASN A 9 2.96 -22.15 5.17
C ASN A 9 3.86 -22.39 3.93
N TYR A 10 3.38 -22.03 2.74
CA TYR A 10 4.17 -22.09 1.50
C TYR A 10 5.45 -21.26 1.62
N ALA A 11 5.35 -20.03 2.15
CA ALA A 11 6.49 -19.15 2.34
C ALA A 11 7.53 -19.79 3.26
N LYS A 12 7.10 -20.43 4.34
CA LYS A 12 7.96 -21.16 5.27
C LYS A 12 8.60 -22.40 4.63
N GLU A 13 7.84 -23.18 3.85
CA GLU A 13 8.32 -24.39 3.19
C GLU A 13 9.34 -24.11 2.08
N HIS A 14 9.29 -22.91 1.50
CA HIS A 14 10.16 -22.48 0.40
C HIS A 14 11.16 -21.39 0.81
N ASP A 15 11.44 -21.25 2.11
CA ASP A 15 12.40 -20.29 2.68
C ASP A 15 12.23 -18.85 2.13
N ARG A 16 10.99 -18.42 1.91
CA ARG A 16 10.66 -17.08 1.44
C ARG A 16 10.91 -16.05 2.52
N ARG A 17 11.48 -14.91 2.13
CA ARG A 17 11.73 -13.77 3.02
C ARG A 17 10.58 -12.79 2.97
N LEU A 18 9.70 -12.88 3.97
CA LEU A 18 8.56 -11.98 4.12
C LEU A 18 8.91 -10.80 5.02
N VAL A 19 8.59 -9.59 4.57
CA VAL A 19 8.76 -8.34 5.33
C VAL A 19 7.43 -7.64 5.46
N HIS A 20 7.19 -7.05 6.64
CA HIS A 20 5.92 -6.41 6.99
C HIS A 20 6.12 -4.92 7.19
N TYR A 21 5.27 -4.12 6.54
CA TYR A 21 5.26 -2.68 6.70
C TYR A 21 3.87 -2.22 7.11
N ASP A 22 3.78 -1.57 8.26
CA ASP A 22 2.58 -0.84 8.65
C ASP A 22 2.56 0.51 7.97
N GLY A 23 1.39 0.95 7.54
CA GLY A 23 1.29 2.24 6.89
C GLY A 23 -0.10 2.60 6.42
N ILE A 24 -0.15 3.75 5.74
CA ILE A 24 -1.37 4.31 5.17
C ILE A 24 -1.53 3.76 3.76
N VAL A 25 -2.66 3.12 3.49
CA VAL A 25 -3.02 2.59 2.17
C VAL A 25 -4.16 3.43 1.60
N ILE A 26 -3.98 3.97 0.40
CA ILE A 26 -4.95 4.82 -0.29
C ILE A 26 -5.36 4.14 -1.61
N TYR A 27 -6.66 3.98 -1.82
CA TYR A 27 -7.22 3.32 -3.00
C TYR A 27 -8.55 3.94 -3.42
N ALA A 28 -8.84 3.91 -4.72
CA ALA A 28 -10.10 4.38 -5.25
C ALA A 28 -11.25 3.41 -4.87
N PRO A 29 -12.40 3.91 -4.40
CA PRO A 29 -13.55 3.10 -4.02
C PRO A 29 -14.42 2.66 -5.21
N GLU A 30 -14.26 3.24 -6.40
CA GLU A 30 -15.23 3.07 -7.48
C GLU A 30 -15.16 1.68 -8.16
N PHE A 31 -16.11 0.84 -7.72
CA PHE A 31 -16.95 -0.08 -8.50
C PHE A 31 -16.27 -0.87 -9.64
N GLY A 32 -15.53 -1.91 -9.28
CA GLY A 32 -14.98 -2.89 -10.21
C GLY A 32 -14.18 -3.98 -9.48
N PRO A 33 -13.59 -4.95 -10.21
CA PRO A 33 -12.65 -5.90 -9.60
C PRO A 33 -11.58 -5.13 -8.81
N LEU A 34 -11.08 -5.74 -7.73
CA LEU A 34 -9.94 -5.29 -6.89
C LEU A 34 -9.07 -4.18 -7.54
N PRO A 35 -8.81 -3.04 -6.87
CA PRO A 35 -7.95 -1.99 -7.41
C PRO A 35 -6.67 -2.57 -8.02
N GLN A 36 -6.32 -2.13 -9.23
CA GLN A 36 -5.10 -2.61 -9.91
C GLN A 36 -3.86 -2.22 -9.11
N ASP A 37 -3.87 -1.00 -8.60
CA ASP A 37 -2.84 -0.39 -7.79
C ASP A 37 -3.42 0.36 -6.60
N VAL A 38 -2.60 0.48 -5.56
CA VAL A 38 -2.86 1.35 -4.42
C VAL A 38 -1.66 2.26 -4.19
N MET A 39 -1.85 3.33 -3.45
CA MET A 39 -0.75 4.13 -2.94
C MET A 39 -0.48 3.74 -1.48
N PHE A 40 0.78 3.55 -1.13
CA PHE A 40 1.20 3.11 0.20
C PHE A 40 2.24 4.06 0.79
N LEU A 41 2.03 4.53 2.02
CA LEU A 41 3.02 5.25 2.81
C LEU A 41 3.41 4.37 4.02
N PRO A 42 4.60 3.73 4.02
CA PRO A 42 5.13 3.04 5.18
C PRO A 42 5.31 4.04 6.31
N GLN A 43 4.54 3.89 7.39
CA GLN A 43 4.59 4.79 8.53
C GLN A 43 4.00 4.09 9.75
N ALA A 44 4.85 3.88 10.76
CA ALA A 44 4.41 3.39 12.05
C ALA A 44 3.49 4.42 12.72
N TRP A 45 2.39 3.92 13.31
CA TRP A 45 1.44 4.68 14.11
C TRP A 45 1.35 4.08 15.50
N ASN A 46 1.62 4.89 16.52
CA ASN A 46 1.55 4.47 17.92
C ASN A 46 0.11 4.38 18.46
N LYS A 47 -0.90 4.54 17.60
CA LYS A 47 -2.34 4.52 17.93
C LYS A 47 -2.76 5.51 19.02
N LYS A 48 -1.95 6.55 19.26
CA LYS A 48 -2.33 7.67 20.12
C LYS A 48 -2.88 8.78 19.24
N GLY A 49 -4.12 9.19 19.48
CA GLY A 49 -4.79 10.26 18.74
C GLY A 49 -5.66 9.77 17.59
N ASP A 50 -6.19 10.72 16.84
CA ASP A 50 -7.07 10.47 15.70
C ASP A 50 -6.29 10.04 14.45
N PHE A 51 -6.86 9.12 13.67
CA PHE A 51 -6.20 8.60 12.46
C PHE A 51 -6.08 9.66 11.36
N GLU A 52 -7.06 10.57 11.23
CA GLU A 52 -6.99 11.65 10.25
C GLU A 52 -5.87 12.63 10.59
N GLU A 53 -5.73 13.00 11.87
CA GLU A 53 -4.63 13.82 12.37
C GLU A 53 -3.26 13.17 12.12
N PHE A 54 -3.14 11.88 12.41
CA PHE A 54 -1.94 11.09 12.11
C PHE A 54 -1.63 11.10 10.61
N MET A 55 -2.63 10.87 9.76
CA MET A 55 -2.48 10.83 8.32
C MET A 55 -2.02 12.19 7.77
N VAL A 56 -2.63 13.29 8.22
CA VAL A 56 -2.21 14.65 7.82
C VAL A 56 -0.76 14.90 8.23
N THR A 57 -0.41 14.57 9.48
CA THR A 57 0.96 14.74 9.99
C THR A 57 1.96 13.92 9.18
N ALA A 58 1.65 12.64 8.93
CA ALA A 58 2.51 11.75 8.14
C ALA A 58 2.69 12.28 6.72
N LEU A 59 1.61 12.63 6.01
CA LEU A 59 1.67 13.10 4.62
C LEU A 59 2.25 14.51 4.46
N SER A 60 2.26 15.33 5.52
CA SER A 60 2.85 16.67 5.49
C SER A 60 4.37 16.72 5.59
N LYS A 61 5.03 15.61 5.97
CA LYS A 61 6.49 15.59 6.11
C LYS A 61 7.15 15.74 4.74
N GLU A 62 8.24 16.50 4.69
CA GLU A 62 8.96 16.81 3.44
C GLU A 62 9.54 15.55 2.78
N ASP A 63 9.89 14.54 3.57
CA ASP A 63 10.45 13.28 3.13
C ASP A 63 9.39 12.21 2.84
N SER A 64 8.09 12.51 3.02
CA SER A 64 7.03 11.54 2.78
C SER A 64 6.90 11.18 1.30
N LYS A 65 6.88 9.86 1.06
CA LYS A 65 6.79 9.24 -0.26
C LYS A 65 5.68 8.21 -0.26
N LEU A 66 4.69 8.42 -1.11
CA LEU A 66 3.74 7.39 -1.47
C LEU A 66 4.37 6.50 -2.54
N TYR A 67 4.26 5.20 -2.33
CA TYR A 67 4.65 4.19 -3.29
C TYR A 67 3.42 3.69 -4.03
N GLN A 68 3.48 3.64 -5.36
CA GLN A 68 2.49 2.94 -6.16
C GLN A 68 2.76 1.44 -6.05
N VAL A 69 1.81 0.69 -5.50
CA VAL A 69 1.92 -0.74 -5.24
C VAL A 69 0.89 -1.50 -6.05
N TYR A 70 1.37 -2.44 -6.86
CA TYR A 70 0.51 -3.26 -7.70
C TYR A 70 -0.23 -4.31 -6.86
N PHE A 71 -1.56 -4.21 -6.82
CA PHE A 71 -2.44 -5.05 -6.00
C PHE A 71 -2.88 -6.33 -6.71
N GLN A 72 -2.77 -6.43 -8.03
CA GLN A 72 -3.29 -7.58 -8.78
C GLN A 72 -2.74 -8.93 -8.30
N GLY A 73 -1.46 -8.99 -7.89
CA GLY A 73 -0.82 -10.21 -7.41
C GLY A 73 -1.45 -10.77 -6.13
N ILE A 74 -2.00 -9.91 -5.27
CA ILE A 74 -2.59 -10.32 -4.00
C ILE A 74 -3.86 -11.16 -4.17
N ARG A 75 -4.57 -11.00 -5.30
CA ARG A 75 -5.86 -11.66 -5.56
C ARG A 75 -5.76 -13.18 -5.55
N TRP A 76 -4.61 -13.71 -5.97
CA TRP A 76 -4.36 -15.15 -6.01
C TRP A 76 -4.14 -15.74 -4.61
N ILE A 77 -3.70 -14.90 -3.67
CA ILE A 77 -3.36 -15.28 -2.29
C ILE A 77 -4.53 -14.99 -1.34
N MET A 78 -5.22 -13.88 -1.56
CA MET A 78 -6.35 -13.40 -0.79
C MET A 78 -7.56 -13.23 -1.72
N PRO A 79 -8.33 -14.31 -1.98
CA PRO A 79 -9.45 -14.27 -2.91
C PRO A 79 -10.61 -13.36 -2.42
N ASP A 80 -10.69 -13.14 -1.11
CA ASP A 80 -11.67 -12.31 -0.39
C ASP A 80 -11.21 -10.86 -0.13
N ILE A 81 -10.08 -10.45 -0.73
CA ILE A 81 -9.49 -9.12 -0.50
C ILE A 81 -10.46 -7.97 -0.84
N VAL A 82 -11.38 -8.19 -1.79
CA VAL A 82 -12.38 -7.18 -2.16
C VAL A 82 -13.36 -6.95 -1.01
N GLU A 83 -13.86 -8.00 -0.37
CA GLU A 83 -14.70 -7.88 0.83
C GLU A 83 -13.95 -7.26 2.01
N VAL A 84 -12.68 -7.62 2.19
CA VAL A 84 -11.81 -7.03 3.22
C VAL A 84 -11.67 -5.53 3.02
N LEU A 85 -11.33 -5.06 1.80
CA LEU A 85 -11.18 -3.63 1.50
C LEU A 85 -12.50 -2.85 1.61
N LYS A 86 -13.64 -3.50 1.38
CA LYS A 86 -14.97 -2.87 1.52
C LYS A 86 -15.34 -2.67 2.98
N SER A 87 -15.04 -3.65 3.83
CA SER A 87 -15.39 -3.65 5.26
C SER A 87 -14.38 -2.91 6.14
N THR A 88 -13.17 -2.67 5.62
CA THR A 88 -12.11 -1.95 6.34
C THR A 88 -12.53 -0.51 6.66
N LYS A 89 -12.38 -0.11 7.92
CA LYS A 89 -12.57 1.28 8.38
C LYS A 89 -11.64 2.21 7.60
N SER A 90 -12.18 3.31 7.07
CA SER A 90 -11.44 4.21 6.18
C SER A 90 -11.87 5.66 6.31
N VAL A 91 -10.95 6.56 6.00
CA VAL A 91 -11.18 8.01 5.86
C VAL A 91 -11.33 8.33 4.37
N LYS A 92 -12.17 9.33 4.04
CA LYS A 92 -12.28 9.82 2.66
C LYS A 92 -11.18 10.84 2.40
N ILE A 93 -10.44 10.66 1.31
CA ILE A 93 -9.38 11.57 0.85
C ILE A 93 -9.62 11.89 -0.62
N LYS A 94 -9.37 13.12 -1.07
CA LYS A 94 -9.39 13.44 -2.50
C LYS A 94 -7.98 13.42 -3.06
N VAL A 95 -7.81 12.81 -4.22
CA VAL A 95 -6.51 12.55 -4.84
C VAL A 95 -6.46 13.13 -6.26
N GLY A 96 -5.33 13.77 -6.58
CA GLY A 96 -5.06 14.29 -7.91
C GLY A 96 -5.81 15.58 -8.24
N SER A 97 -5.51 16.16 -9.40
CA SER A 97 -6.11 17.41 -9.88
C SER A 97 -7.62 17.33 -10.08
N LYS A 98 -8.14 16.13 -10.37
CA LYS A 98 -9.57 15.85 -10.52
C LYS A 98 -10.30 15.65 -9.19
N ASN A 99 -9.59 15.69 -8.06
CA ASN A 99 -10.15 15.44 -6.73
C ASN A 99 -10.92 14.12 -6.62
N THR A 100 -10.38 13.05 -7.22
CA THR A 100 -10.97 11.72 -7.15
C THR A 100 -11.12 11.31 -5.69
N VAL A 101 -12.33 10.94 -5.26
CA VAL A 101 -12.59 10.54 -3.88
C VAL A 101 -12.06 9.12 -3.69
N CYS A 102 -11.01 8.98 -2.88
CA CYS A 102 -10.38 7.74 -2.49
C CYS A 102 -10.70 7.39 -1.02
N LYS A 103 -10.43 6.14 -0.64
CA LYS A 103 -10.39 5.68 0.75
C LYS A 103 -8.95 5.61 1.21
N ALA A 104 -8.67 6.08 2.41
CA ALA A 104 -7.42 5.89 3.12
C ALA A 104 -7.66 5.02 4.37
N THR A 105 -6.81 4.04 4.59
CA THR A 105 -6.87 3.13 5.73
C THR A 105 -5.49 2.86 6.31
N TYR A 106 -5.44 2.32 7.53
CA TYR A 106 -4.23 1.84 8.16
C TYR A 106 -4.17 0.32 8.07
N ALA A 107 -3.08 -0.20 7.51
CA ALA A 107 -2.91 -1.63 7.28
C ALA A 107 -1.44 -2.04 7.33
N THR A 108 -1.22 -3.32 7.58
CA THR A 108 0.06 -4.00 7.34
C THR A 108 0.04 -4.55 5.92
N LEU A 109 1.03 -4.15 5.11
CA LEU A 109 1.34 -4.81 3.84
C LEU A 109 2.50 -5.78 4.05
N THR A 110 2.37 -7.00 3.55
CA THR A 110 3.45 -7.99 3.56
C THR A 110 4.00 -8.17 2.16
N PHE A 111 5.31 -8.06 2.04
CA PHE A 111 6.05 -8.23 0.80
C PHE A 111 6.96 -9.44 0.89
N ASP A 112 7.22 -10.07 -0.25
CA ASP A 112 8.21 -11.12 -0.43
C ASP A 112 9.43 -10.51 -1.13
N GLU A 113 10.54 -10.38 -0.39
CA GLU A 113 11.82 -9.85 -0.87
C GLU A 113 12.78 -10.97 -1.30
N THR A 114 12.30 -12.21 -1.43
CA THR A 114 13.12 -13.32 -1.91
C THR A 114 13.70 -12.94 -3.28
N PRO A 115 15.04 -12.92 -3.45
CA PRO A 115 15.67 -12.58 -4.72
C PRO A 115 15.16 -13.52 -5.79
N ASP A 116 14.65 -12.93 -6.86
CA ASP A 116 14.23 -13.67 -8.02
C ASP A 116 15.50 -14.05 -8.79
N LEU A 117 15.94 -15.31 -8.65
CA LEU A 117 17.17 -15.80 -9.28
C LEU A 117 17.08 -15.80 -10.82
N GLU A 118 15.88 -15.60 -11.37
CA GLU A 118 15.61 -15.50 -12.81
C GLU A 118 15.54 -14.05 -13.32
N LYS A 119 15.63 -13.03 -12.44
CA LYS A 119 15.69 -11.64 -12.89
C LYS A 119 17.08 -11.30 -13.39
N ASP A 120 17.13 -10.83 -14.63
CA ASP A 120 18.35 -10.38 -15.29
C ASP A 120 18.96 -9.19 -14.51
N PRO A 121 20.20 -9.30 -13.99
CA PRO A 121 20.84 -8.26 -13.18
C PRO A 121 21.13 -6.95 -13.94
N GLU A 122 20.91 -6.89 -15.25
CA GLU A 122 21.18 -5.72 -16.09
C GLU A 122 20.06 -4.67 -16.14
N VAL A 123 18.92 -4.86 -15.44
CA VAL A 123 17.93 -3.79 -15.29
C VAL A 123 18.49 -2.73 -14.34
N THR A 124 19.26 -1.82 -14.92
CA THR A 124 19.87 -0.70 -14.21
C THR A 124 18.75 0.26 -13.78
N ILE A 125 18.70 0.54 -12.49
CA ILE A 125 17.75 1.44 -11.83
C ILE A 125 17.77 2.82 -12.50
N GLY A 126 16.83 3.04 -13.42
CA GLY A 126 16.47 4.40 -13.83
C GLY A 126 15.81 5.08 -12.64
N THR A 127 16.18 6.33 -12.34
CA THR A 127 15.50 7.14 -11.33
C THR A 127 13.99 7.05 -11.52
N THR A 128 13.32 6.39 -10.60
CA THR A 128 11.88 6.18 -10.66
C THR A 128 11.19 7.53 -10.80
N PRO A 129 10.37 7.75 -11.84
CA PRO A 129 9.78 9.05 -12.09
C PRO A 129 8.91 9.46 -10.90
N THR A 130 9.38 10.46 -10.15
CA THR A 130 8.65 11.02 -9.02
C THR A 130 7.61 12.00 -9.55
N LYS A 131 6.34 11.80 -9.20
CA LYS A 131 5.24 12.70 -9.52
C LYS A 131 4.76 13.40 -8.26
N MET A 132 4.50 14.69 -8.33
CA MET A 132 3.86 15.40 -7.22
C MET A 132 2.35 15.15 -7.26
N LEU A 133 1.83 14.58 -6.18
CA LEU A 133 0.43 14.19 -6.07
C LEU A 133 -0.30 15.12 -5.09
N PRO A 134 -1.22 15.97 -5.56
CA PRO A 134 -2.05 16.77 -4.67
C PRO A 134 -3.07 15.88 -3.95
N LEU A 135 -3.20 16.09 -2.65
CA LEU A 135 -4.12 15.40 -1.76
C LEU A 135 -4.96 16.41 -0.99
N MET A 136 -6.20 16.03 -0.68
CA MET A 136 -7.07 16.81 0.21
C MET A 136 -7.71 15.91 1.24
N ILE A 137 -7.41 16.20 2.51
CA ILE A 137 -7.98 15.52 3.69
C ILE A 137 -8.71 16.59 4.48
N ASN A 138 -10.04 16.50 4.53
CA ASN A 138 -10.90 17.57 5.05
C ASN A 138 -10.60 18.91 4.37
N SER A 139 -10.15 19.91 5.13
CA SER A 139 -9.74 21.23 4.64
C SER A 139 -8.23 21.35 4.37
N ASN A 140 -7.44 20.32 4.70
CA ASN A 140 -5.99 20.33 4.51
C ASN A 140 -5.64 19.98 3.07
N LYS A 141 -4.87 20.85 2.41
CA LYS A 141 -4.29 20.62 1.09
C LYS A 141 -2.83 20.21 1.25
N LEU A 142 -2.48 19.04 0.74
CA LEU A 142 -1.13 18.48 0.81
C LEU A 142 -0.63 18.18 -0.59
N ILE A 143 0.69 18.14 -0.77
CA ILE A 143 1.33 17.67 -1.99
C ILE A 143 2.40 16.68 -1.57
N VAL A 144 2.28 15.43 -2.04
CA VAL A 144 3.15 14.33 -1.64
C VAL A 144 3.84 13.75 -2.86
N ARG A 145 5.07 13.27 -2.70
CA ARG A 145 5.79 12.58 -3.77
C ARG A 145 5.18 11.19 -3.97
N LEU A 146 4.79 10.87 -5.20
CA LEU A 146 4.40 9.54 -5.65
C LEU A 146 5.52 8.97 -6.50
N GLN A 147 5.94 7.74 -6.23
CA GLN A 147 6.94 7.01 -7.00
C GLN A 147 6.59 5.52 -7.05
N ASP A 148 7.17 4.76 -7.96
CA ASP A 148 7.01 3.31 -7.94
C ASP A 148 7.64 2.70 -6.70
N ILE A 149 7.11 1.54 -6.27
CA ILE A 149 7.71 0.76 -5.20
C ILE A 149 9.13 0.34 -5.59
N PRO A 150 10.14 0.54 -4.73
CA PRO A 150 11.51 0.19 -5.05
C PRO A 150 11.67 -1.34 -4.94
N GLU A 151 12.58 -1.90 -5.75
CA GLU A 151 12.70 -3.36 -5.88
C GLU A 151 13.06 -4.04 -4.56
N GLU A 152 13.83 -3.37 -3.71
CA GLU A 152 14.22 -3.87 -2.39
C GLU A 152 13.05 -4.07 -1.43
N MET A 153 11.90 -3.42 -1.65
CA MET A 153 10.70 -3.70 -0.84
C MET A 153 10.03 -5.03 -1.22
N GLY A 154 10.40 -5.62 -2.36
CA GLY A 154 9.86 -6.91 -2.80
C GLY A 154 8.47 -6.82 -3.44
N THR A 155 7.86 -7.98 -3.63
CA THR A 155 6.54 -8.11 -4.26
C THR A 155 5.44 -8.19 -3.21
N LEU A 156 4.37 -7.41 -3.35
CA LEU A 156 3.22 -7.48 -2.43
C LEU A 156 2.56 -8.87 -2.44
N LYS A 157 2.29 -9.41 -1.26
CA LYS A 157 1.65 -10.73 -1.08
C LYS A 157 0.44 -10.74 -0.17
N LEU A 158 0.42 -9.89 0.87
CA LEU A 158 -0.69 -9.85 1.84
C LEU A 158 -1.05 -8.42 2.24
N TYR A 159 -2.32 -8.26 2.63
CA TYR A 159 -2.92 -7.04 3.12
C TYR A 159 -3.68 -7.39 4.40
N GLN A 160 -3.37 -6.71 5.50
CA GLN A 160 -4.02 -6.96 6.78
C GLN A 160 -4.49 -5.63 7.36
N PRO A 161 -5.81 -5.36 7.42
CA PRO A 161 -6.31 -4.12 7.97
C PRO A 161 -6.04 -4.05 9.47
N ILE A 162 -5.60 -2.90 9.96
CA ILE A 162 -5.40 -2.67 11.38
C ILE A 162 -6.62 -1.92 11.91
N VAL A 163 -7.26 -2.46 12.95
CA VAL A 163 -8.38 -1.78 13.62
C VAL A 163 -7.86 -0.64 14.49
N TRP A 164 -8.56 0.48 14.42
CA TRP A 164 -8.37 1.73 15.14
C TRP A 164 -9.70 2.44 15.33
#